data_AF-A0A955YGT7-F1
#
_entry.id   AF-A0A955YGT7-F1
#
_cell.length_a   1.000
_cell.length_b   1.000
_cell.length_c   1.000
_cell.angle_alpha   90.00
_cell.angle_beta   90.00
_cell.angle_gamma   90.00
#
_symmetry.space_group_name_H-M   'P 1'
#
loop_
_entity.id
_entity.type
_entity.pdbx_description
1 polymer ?
#
loop_
_entity_poly.entity_id
_entity_poly.type
_entity_poly.pdbx_seq_one_letter_code
_entity_poly.pdbx_strand_id
1 'polypeptide(L)'
;MVTVENREGRLIEVRQTGRVTVEELQASFPVFQRILSSKRERFVMATDWRGMRVLDSKTSEFLLGIMRDKNDRIERQVLVMDPSAVMGLQVHRLFKDAGGESRAVFESPDQARAWLDGVLTPLEMGSLRRFLTAGMAA
;
A
#
# COMPACT_ATOMS: atom_id res chain seq x y z
N MET A 1 7.40 -9.62 -6.78
CA MET A 1 6.18 -10.29 -6.29
C MET A 1 5.20 -9.23 -5.79
N VAL A 2 3.94 -9.34 -6.22
CA VAL A 2 2.85 -8.44 -5.83
C VAL A 2 1.68 -9.29 -5.31
N THR A 3 1.17 -8.98 -4.11
CA THR A 3 -0.09 -9.54 -3.60
C THR A 3 -1.05 -8.43 -3.20
N VAL A 4 -2.35 -8.71 -3.34
CA VAL A 4 -3.43 -7.80 -2.97
C VAL A 4 -4.52 -8.63 -2.30
N GLU A 5 -4.86 -8.26 -1.07
CA GLU A 5 -5.83 -8.97 -0.24
C GLU A 5 -6.81 -7.98 0.42
N ASN A 6 -7.99 -8.47 0.79
CA ASN A 6 -8.96 -7.75 1.62
C ASN A 6 -9.55 -8.77 2.60
N ARG A 7 -8.86 -9.01 3.71
CA ARG A 7 -9.23 -10.07 4.67
C ARG A 7 -10.35 -9.64 5.60
N GLU A 8 -10.32 -8.38 6.05
CA GLU A 8 -11.29 -7.84 7.00
C GLU A 8 -11.83 -6.50 6.51
N GLY A 9 -13.16 -6.36 6.52
CA GLY A 9 -13.87 -5.11 6.26
C GLY A 9 -13.37 -4.35 5.02
N ARG A 10 -12.91 -3.13 5.27
CA ARG A 10 -12.48 -2.12 4.30
C ARG A 10 -10.96 -2.03 4.17
N LEU A 11 -10.21 -2.87 4.87
CA LEU A 11 -8.75 -2.85 4.83
C LEU A 11 -8.25 -3.64 3.61
N ILE A 12 -7.53 -2.98 2.72
CA ILE A 12 -6.79 -3.60 1.62
C ILE A 12 -5.33 -3.75 2.04
N GLU A 13 -4.81 -4.95 1.91
CA GLU A 13 -3.44 -5.33 2.27
C GLU A 13 -2.68 -5.61 0.97
N VAL A 14 -1.64 -4.82 0.70
CA VAL A 14 -0.84 -4.91 -0.52
C VAL A 14 0.61 -5.18 -0.18
N ARG A 15 1.18 -6.27 -0.67
CA ARG A 15 2.61 -6.55 -0.51
C ARG A 15 3.32 -6.50 -1.84
N GLN A 16 4.43 -5.79 -1.88
CA GLN A 16 5.26 -5.65 -3.06
C GLN A 16 6.72 -5.83 -2.65
N THR A 17 7.34 -6.95 -3.03
CA THR A 17 8.70 -7.31 -2.60
C THR A 17 9.58 -7.72 -3.77
N GLY A 18 10.90 -7.54 -3.60
CA GLY A 18 11.89 -7.79 -4.63
C GLY A 18 11.83 -6.76 -5.76
N ARG A 19 12.10 -7.22 -7.00
CA ARG A 19 11.98 -6.38 -8.19
C ARG A 19 10.55 -6.46 -8.73
N VAL A 20 9.77 -5.43 -8.45
CA VAL A 20 8.41 -5.28 -8.98
C VAL A 20 8.46 -4.78 -10.41
N THR A 21 7.63 -5.35 -11.29
CA THR A 21 7.52 -4.92 -12.69
C THR A 21 6.10 -4.48 -13.03
N VAL A 22 5.94 -3.76 -14.15
CA VAL A 22 4.62 -3.37 -14.67
C VAL A 22 3.72 -4.59 -14.90
N GLU A 23 4.29 -5.69 -15.38
CA GLU A 23 3.55 -6.92 -15.67
C GLU A 23 3.01 -7.56 -14.38
N GLU A 24 3.79 -7.57 -13.30
CA GLU A 24 3.30 -8.04 -11.98
C GLU A 24 2.18 -7.13 -11.44
N LEU A 25 2.32 -5.81 -11.61
CA LEU A 25 1.28 -4.86 -11.21
C LEU A 25 -0.01 -5.05 -12.02
N GLN A 26 0.11 -5.21 -13.35
CA GLN A 26 -1.03 -5.48 -14.23
C GLN A 26 -1.72 -6.79 -13.88
N ALA A 27 -0.97 -7.85 -13.58
CA ALA A 27 -1.52 -9.13 -13.17
C ALA A 27 -2.30 -9.03 -11.85
N SER A 28 -1.92 -8.12 -10.95
CA SER A 28 -2.63 -7.88 -9.69
C SER A 28 -3.90 -7.03 -9.84
N PHE A 29 -4.04 -6.31 -10.96
CA PHE A 29 -5.08 -5.29 -11.15
C PHE A 29 -6.52 -5.86 -11.11
N PRO A 30 -6.84 -7.01 -11.71
CA PRO A 30 -8.19 -7.58 -11.62
C PRO A 30 -8.62 -7.91 -10.18
N VAL A 31 -7.68 -8.36 -9.34
CA VAL A 31 -7.94 -8.62 -7.92
C VAL A 31 -8.24 -7.32 -7.19
N PHE A 32 -7.43 -6.30 -7.40
CA PHE A 32 -7.63 -4.99 -6.80
C PHE A 32 -8.96 -4.34 -7.24
N GLN A 33 -9.28 -4.39 -8.54
CA GLN A 33 -10.57 -3.89 -9.05
C GLN A 33 -11.77 -4.62 -8.45
N ARG A 34 -11.69 -5.95 -8.34
CA ARG A 34 -12.74 -6.76 -7.70
C ARG A 34 -12.97 -6.34 -6.25
N ILE A 35 -11.90 -6.07 -5.50
CA ILE A 35 -12.00 -5.58 -4.12
C ILE A 35 -12.66 -4.20 -4.09
N LEU A 36 -12.19 -3.24 -4.89
CA LEU A 36 -12.73 -1.89 -4.91
C LEU A 36 -14.22 -1.81 -5.30
N SER A 37 -14.66 -2.74 -6.15
CA SER A 37 -16.07 -2.87 -6.56
C SER A 37 -16.93 -3.65 -5.56
N SER A 38 -16.34 -4.34 -4.58
CA SER A 38 -17.08 -5.19 -3.64
C SER A 38 -17.92 -4.40 -2.63
N LYS A 39 -17.59 -3.13 -2.39
CA LYS A 39 -18.25 -2.26 -1.41
C LYS A 39 -18.36 -0.85 -1.96
N ARG A 40 -19.39 -0.10 -1.57
CA ARG A 40 -19.56 1.31 -2.01
C ARG A 40 -18.73 2.29 -1.20
N GLU A 41 -18.40 1.96 0.04
CA GLU A 41 -17.57 2.79 0.92
C GLU A 41 -16.13 2.92 0.42
N ARG A 42 -15.39 3.86 1.02
CA ARG A 42 -13.96 4.03 0.79
C ARG A 42 -13.17 3.01 1.61
N PHE A 43 -12.05 2.59 1.04
CA PHE A 43 -11.14 1.62 1.62
C PHE A 43 -9.98 2.29 2.34
N VAL A 44 -9.41 1.61 3.33
CA VAL A 44 -8.11 1.94 3.90
C VAL A 44 -7.11 0.97 3.33
N MET A 45 -5.93 1.44 2.93
CA MET A 45 -4.92 0.60 2.30
C MET A 45 -3.63 0.57 3.11
N ALA A 46 -3.12 -0.62 3.36
CA ALA A 46 -1.81 -0.82 3.95
C ALA A 46 -0.90 -1.51 2.93
N THR A 47 0.21 -0.85 2.60
CA THR A 47 1.18 -1.33 1.63
C THR A 47 2.50 -1.66 2.32
N ASP A 48 3.08 -2.81 2.00
CA ASP A 48 4.35 -3.29 2.54
C ASP A 48 5.37 -3.47 1.42
N TRP A 49 6.40 -2.62 1.42
CA TRP A 49 7.54 -2.59 0.49
C TRP A 49 8.86 -2.99 1.13
N ARG A 50 8.83 -3.57 2.34
CA ARG A 50 10.06 -4.12 2.91
C ARG A 50 10.61 -5.23 2.01
N GLY A 51 11.90 -5.22 1.75
CA GLY A 51 12.57 -6.07 0.76
C GLY A 51 12.32 -5.68 -0.69
N MET A 52 11.66 -4.55 -0.99
CA MET A 52 11.49 -4.07 -2.36
C MET A 52 12.77 -3.40 -2.87
N ARG A 53 13.13 -3.68 -4.13
CA ARG A 53 14.24 -3.01 -4.82
C ARG A 53 13.74 -1.71 -5.47
N VAL A 54 14.67 -0.79 -5.71
CA VAL A 54 14.42 0.49 -6.43
C VAL A 54 13.59 0.26 -7.68
N LEU A 55 12.50 1.02 -7.81
CA LEU A 55 11.63 0.96 -8.96
C LEU A 55 12.31 1.60 -10.16
N ASP A 56 12.19 0.98 -11.33
CA ASP A 56 12.52 1.67 -12.57
C ASP A 56 11.48 2.77 -12.88
N SER A 57 11.84 3.70 -13.76
CA SER A 57 11.00 4.85 -14.08
C SER A 57 9.64 4.43 -14.63
N LYS A 58 9.61 3.43 -15.53
CA LYS A 58 8.39 2.91 -16.15
C LYS A 58 7.42 2.36 -15.10
N THR A 59 7.92 1.58 -14.16
CA THR A 59 7.12 0.98 -13.07
C THR A 59 6.63 2.05 -12.09
N SER A 60 7.47 3.04 -11.79
CA SER A 60 7.12 4.18 -10.92
C SER A 60 6.00 5.03 -11.53
N GLU A 61 6.10 5.37 -12.82
CA GLU A 61 5.08 6.14 -13.55
C GLU A 61 3.75 5.39 -13.64
N PHE A 62 3.81 4.08 -13.91
CA PHE A 62 2.62 3.24 -13.95
C PHE A 62 1.91 3.18 -12.60
N LEU A 63 2.66 3.00 -11.52
CA LEU A 63 2.12 3.00 -10.16
C LEU A 63 1.51 4.36 -9.80
N LEU A 64 2.14 5.47 -10.19
CA LEU A 64 1.61 6.81 -9.99
C LEU A 64 0.26 7.01 -10.68
N GLY A 65 0.10 6.48 -11.90
CA GLY A 65 -1.16 6.47 -12.62
C GLY A 65 -2.26 5.76 -11.85
N ILE A 66 -2.01 4.53 -11.38
CA ILE A 66 -2.95 3.75 -10.55
C ILE A 66 -3.34 4.55 -9.30
N MET A 67 -2.35 5.12 -8.64
CA MET A 67 -2.52 5.88 -7.40
C MET A 67 -3.39 7.13 -7.59
N ARG A 68 -3.30 7.82 -8.74
CA ARG A 68 -4.14 8.98 -9.05
C ARG A 68 -5.57 8.56 -9.40
N ASP A 69 -5.73 7.55 -10.24
CA ASP A 69 -7.03 7.09 -10.75
C ASP A 69 -7.96 6.53 -9.66
N LYS A 70 -7.39 6.07 -8.54
CA LYS A 70 -8.14 5.43 -7.45
C LYS A 70 -8.23 6.26 -6.18
N ASN A 71 -7.78 7.52 -6.22
CA ASN A 71 -7.69 8.36 -5.04
C ASN A 71 -9.04 8.61 -4.35
N ASP A 72 -10.14 8.63 -5.12
CA ASP A 72 -11.51 8.79 -4.62
C ASP A 72 -12.05 7.57 -3.84
N ARG A 73 -11.49 6.37 -4.10
CA ARG A 73 -11.88 5.11 -3.43
C ARG A 73 -11.06 4.81 -2.18
N ILE A 74 -9.95 5.51 -1.96
CA ILE A 74 -9.04 5.28 -0.84
C ILE A 74 -9.18 6.43 0.17
N GLU A 75 -9.62 6.10 1.39
CA GLU A 75 -9.76 7.05 2.49
C GLU A 75 -8.42 7.41 3.13
N ARG A 76 -7.60 6.38 3.39
CA ARG A 76 -6.25 6.52 3.93
C ARG A 76 -5.35 5.41 3.39
N GLN A 77 -4.08 5.74 3.16
CA GLN A 77 -3.06 4.78 2.75
C GLN A 77 -1.80 4.92 3.59
N VAL A 78 -1.28 3.79 4.09
CA VAL A 78 0.07 3.73 4.63
C VAL A 78 0.97 2.90 3.74
N LEU A 79 2.22 3.30 3.65
CA LEU A 79 3.30 2.51 3.10
C LEU A 79 4.34 2.25 4.18
N VAL A 80 4.71 0.98 4.38
CA VAL A 80 5.85 0.58 5.20
C VAL A 80 6.97 0.12 4.29
N MET A 81 8.19 0.62 4.48
CA MET A 81 9.35 0.27 3.66
C MET A 81 10.63 0.25 4.49
N ASP A 82 11.66 -0.43 4.00
CA ASP A 82 12.99 -0.36 4.64
C ASP A 82 13.63 1.02 4.41
N PRO A 83 14.48 1.48 5.35
CA PRO A 83 15.24 2.72 5.17
C PRO A 83 16.06 2.68 3.88
N SER A 84 15.83 3.65 2.99
CA SER A 84 16.52 3.75 1.71
C SER A 84 16.49 5.17 1.18
N ALA A 85 17.66 5.79 1.03
CA ALA A 85 17.76 7.17 0.53
C ALA A 85 17.19 7.31 -0.90
N VAL A 86 17.46 6.33 -1.77
CA VAL A 86 17.01 6.37 -3.18
C VAL A 86 15.51 6.11 -3.28
N MET A 87 15.01 5.06 -2.61
CA MET A 87 13.59 4.73 -2.64
C MET A 87 12.77 5.79 -1.91
N GLY A 88 13.28 6.35 -0.81
CA GLY A 88 12.62 7.43 -0.06
C GLY A 88 12.30 8.64 -0.93
N LEU A 89 13.22 9.02 -1.83
CA LEU A 89 12.97 10.10 -2.80
C LEU A 89 11.88 9.76 -3.82
N GLN A 90 11.88 8.53 -4.35
CA GLN A 90 10.85 8.07 -5.29
C GLN A 90 9.47 8.03 -4.63
N VAL A 91 9.41 7.46 -3.43
CA VAL A 91 8.19 7.33 -2.64
C VAL A 91 7.64 8.69 -2.23
N HIS A 92 8.51 9.61 -1.82
CA HIS A 92 8.07 10.97 -1.49
C HIS A 92 7.37 11.64 -2.67
N ARG A 93 7.90 11.49 -3.89
CA ARG A 93 7.24 11.98 -5.11
C ARG A 93 5.89 11.27 -5.34
N LEU A 94 5.87 9.95 -5.28
CA LEU A 94 4.64 9.16 -5.48
C LEU A 94 3.52 9.52 -4.51
N PHE A 95 3.83 9.69 -3.22
CA PHE A 95 2.83 9.90 -2.17
C PHE A 95 2.41 11.37 -2.07
N LYS A 96 3.35 12.31 -2.24
CA LYS A 96 3.04 13.75 -2.28
C LYS A 96 2.21 14.10 -3.53
N ASP A 97 2.61 13.61 -4.70
CA ASP A 97 1.99 14.01 -5.98
C ASP A 97 0.67 13.28 -6.28
N ALA A 98 0.28 12.29 -5.46
CA ALA A 98 -0.89 11.45 -5.71
C ALA A 98 -1.96 11.44 -4.62
N GLY A 99 -1.73 12.02 -3.44
CA GLY A 99 -2.72 11.90 -2.36
C GLY A 99 -2.66 12.89 -1.20
N GLY A 100 -1.63 13.75 -1.08
CA GLY A 100 -1.57 14.74 0.00
C GLY A 100 -1.62 14.10 1.40
N GLU A 101 -2.44 14.62 2.31
CA GLU A 101 -2.51 14.19 3.71
C GLU A 101 -3.15 12.80 3.94
N SER A 102 -3.82 12.22 2.94
CA SER A 102 -4.44 10.90 3.06
C SER A 102 -3.45 9.75 2.93
N ARG A 103 -2.18 10.04 2.62
CA ARG A 103 -1.15 9.02 2.42
C ARG A 103 0.10 9.31 3.23
N ALA A 104 0.59 8.29 3.92
CA ALA A 104 1.76 8.39 4.77
C ALA A 104 2.72 7.23 4.55
N VAL A 105 4.01 7.49 4.80
CA VAL A 105 5.12 6.55 4.60
C VAL A 105 5.84 6.40 5.92
N PHE A 106 6.13 5.17 6.31
CA PHE A 106 6.77 4.84 7.57
C PHE A 106 7.87 3.81 7.35
N GLU A 107 8.92 3.90 8.16
CA GLU A 107 9.95 2.86 8.25
C GLU A 107 9.61 1.83 9.34
N SER A 108 8.61 2.15 10.17
CA SER A 108 8.16 1.31 11.28
C SER A 108 6.72 0.82 11.08
N PRO A 109 6.48 -0.50 11.16
CA PRO A 109 5.13 -1.06 11.28
C PRO A 109 4.33 -0.43 12.42
N ASP A 110 4.97 -0.11 13.53
CA ASP A 110 4.29 0.41 14.72
C ASP A 110 3.76 1.82 14.49
N GLN A 111 4.55 2.66 13.81
CA GLN A 111 4.12 4.00 13.42
C GLN A 111 2.96 3.96 12.42
N ALA A 112 3.03 3.06 11.43
CA ALA A 112 1.94 2.88 10.48
C ALA A 112 0.64 2.43 11.17
N ARG A 113 0.73 1.53 12.15
CA ARG A 113 -0.41 1.10 12.96
C ARG A 113 -0.99 2.25 13.78
N ALA A 114 -0.14 3.01 14.47
CA ALA A 114 -0.57 4.15 15.26
C ALA A 114 -1.25 5.23 14.41
N TRP A 115 -0.78 5.46 13.17
CA TRP A 115 -1.39 6.44 12.28
C TRP A 115 -2.76 6.03 11.74
N LEU A 116 -3.01 4.72 11.62
CA LEU A 116 -4.30 4.15 11.25
C LEU A 116 -5.22 3.92 12.46
N ASP A 117 -4.76 4.23 13.66
CA ASP A 117 -5.58 4.14 14.86
C ASP A 117 -6.76 5.13 14.80
N GLY A 118 -7.92 4.69 15.28
CA GLY A 118 -9.17 5.46 15.19
C GLY A 118 -9.82 5.50 13.80
N VAL A 119 -9.18 4.96 12.75
CA VAL A 119 -9.76 4.84 11.39
C VAL A 119 -10.22 3.41 11.13
N LEU A 120 -9.43 2.45 11.60
CA LEU A 120 -9.74 1.03 11.48
C LEU A 120 -10.65 0.58 12.63
N THR A 121 -11.56 -0.32 12.32
CA THR A 121 -12.29 -1.11 13.33
C THR A 121 -11.32 -2.06 14.06
N PRO A 122 -11.71 -2.61 15.24
CA PRO A 122 -10.86 -3.57 15.95
C PRO A 122 -10.48 -4.81 15.14
N LEU A 123 -11.38 -5.32 14.29
CA LEU A 123 -11.11 -6.47 13.43
C LEU A 123 -10.10 -6.14 12.31
N GLU A 124 -10.29 -5.01 11.65
CA GLU A 124 -9.35 -4.52 10.63
C GLU A 124 -7.96 -4.26 11.23
N MET A 125 -7.89 -3.65 12.42
CA MET A 125 -6.64 -3.45 13.15
C MET A 125 -5.96 -4.78 13.50
N GLY A 126 -6.75 -5.80 13.86
CA GLY A 126 -6.26 -7.17 14.03
C GLY A 126 -5.63 -7.75 12.75
N SER A 127 -6.26 -7.53 11.59
CA SER A 127 -5.71 -7.95 10.29
C SER A 127 -4.42 -7.21 9.94
N LEU A 128 -4.42 -5.88 10.08
CA LEU A 128 -3.24 -5.03 9.84
C LEU A 128 -2.03 -5.52 10.64
N ARG A 129 -2.22 -5.86 11.92
CA ARG A 129 -1.15 -6.39 12.78
C ARG A 129 -0.58 -7.69 12.23
N ARG A 130 -1.43 -8.64 11.82
CA ARG A 130 -0.98 -9.91 11.23
C ARG A 130 -0.22 -9.68 9.93
N PHE A 131 -0.78 -8.86 9.04
CA PHE A 131 -0.17 -8.50 7.77
C PHE A 131 1.24 -7.91 7.93
N LEU A 132 1.40 -6.88 8.76
CA LEU A 132 2.68 -6.22 8.97
C LEU A 132 3.70 -7.09 9.73
N THR A 133 3.24 -7.97 10.62
CA THR A 133 4.14 -8.91 11.33
C THR A 133 4.66 -9.98 10.37
N ALA A 134 3.82 -10.51 9.50
CA ALA A 134 4.22 -11.51 8.49
C ALA A 134 5.24 -10.97 7.47
N GLY A 135 5.45 -9.65 7.39
CA GLY A 135 6.49 -9.05 6.54
C GLY A 135 7.84 -8.86 7.21
N MET A 136 7.95 -9.12 8.52
CA MET A 136 9.22 -9.08 9.25
C MET A 136 10.00 -10.40 9.18
N ALA A 137 9.35 -11.49 8.78
CA ALA A 137 9.90 -12.85 8.85
C ALA A 137 10.50 -13.37 7.54
N ALA A 138 10.87 -12.47 6.61
CA ALA A 138 11.44 -12.81 5.31
C ALA A 138 12.86 -12.26 5.15
#